data_AF-A0A1Y4EVR1-F1
#
_entry.id   AF-A0A1Y4EVR1-F1
#
_cell.length_a   1.000
_cell.length_b   1.000
_cell.length_c   1.000
_cell.angle_alpha   90.00
_cell.angle_beta   90.00
_cell.angle_gamma   90.00
#
_symmetry.space_group_name_H-M   'P 1'
#
loop_
_entity.id
_entity.type
_entity.pdbx_description
1 polymer ?
#
loop_
_entity_poly.entity_id
_entity_poly.type
_entity_poly.pdbx_seq_one_letter_code
_entity_poly.pdbx_strand_id
1 'polypeptide(L)'
;MKDSYEQRIQNQFGAFCVKVLKNEARYIQRELASLQSQEKSLGELTASELEQTAVWDKHFMSEHVFEVLGLPVVVTGDLLADALAQLPEGKRDVILLAYFLEMTDREISEKLNIVHQTVSKRRLVTLKELREYLMKEGFEWPDK
;
A
#
# COMPACT_ATOMS: atom_id res chain seq x y z
N MET A 1 62.38 -5.82 -42.12
CA MET A 1 62.36 -4.50 -41.47
C MET A 1 61.11 -3.80 -41.96
N LYS A 2 60.20 -3.39 -41.08
CA LYS A 2 59.03 -2.59 -41.50
C LYS A 2 59.53 -1.29 -42.12
N ASP A 3 58.91 -0.85 -43.21
CA ASP A 3 59.27 0.40 -43.87
C ASP A 3 59.04 1.57 -42.89
N SER A 4 59.95 2.55 -42.87
CA SER A 4 59.94 3.68 -41.93
C SER A 4 58.59 4.42 -41.91
N TYR A 5 57.94 4.45 -43.08
CA TYR A 5 56.62 5.02 -43.28
C TYR A 5 55.50 4.23 -42.56
N GLU A 6 55.47 2.91 -42.69
CA GLU A 6 54.46 2.05 -42.03
C GLU A 6 54.55 2.13 -40.51
N GLN A 7 55.78 2.19 -39.98
CA GLN A 7 56.00 2.31 -38.55
C GLN A 7 55.51 3.66 -38.01
N ARG A 8 55.66 4.74 -38.78
CA ARG A 8 55.11 6.06 -38.44
C ARG A 8 53.59 6.05 -38.40
N ILE A 9 52.92 5.41 -39.37
CA ILE A 9 51.45 5.27 -39.38
C ILE A 9 50.97 4.48 -38.17
N GLN A 10 51.62 3.34 -37.87
CA GLN A 10 51.27 2.52 -36.71
C GLN A 10 51.40 3.29 -35.39
N ASN A 11 52.48 4.07 -35.23
CA ASN A 11 52.68 4.89 -34.05
C ASN A 11 51.63 6.02 -33.93
N GLN A 12 51.25 6.66 -35.04
CA GLN A 12 50.21 7.70 -35.04
C GLN A 12 48.84 7.13 -34.67
N PHE A 13 48.48 5.98 -35.25
CA PHE A 13 47.24 5.29 -34.91
C PHE A 13 47.23 4.84 -33.44
N GLY A 14 48.33 4.25 -32.96
CA GLY A 14 48.46 3.86 -31.55
C GLY A 14 48.32 5.05 -30.60
N ALA A 15 48.98 6.18 -30.92
CA ALA A 15 48.84 7.41 -30.14
C ALA A 15 47.40 7.95 -30.13
N PHE A 16 46.70 7.85 -31.26
CA PHE A 16 45.28 8.20 -31.36
C PHE A 16 44.41 7.30 -30.47
N CYS A 17 44.55 5.98 -30.56
CA CYS A 17 43.81 5.03 -29.73
C CYS A 17 44.04 5.28 -28.23
N VAL A 18 45.29 5.48 -27.82
CA VAL A 18 45.63 5.80 -26.42
C VAL A 18 44.97 7.10 -25.97
N LYS A 19 44.93 8.13 -26.84
CA LYS A 19 44.29 9.41 -26.53
C LYS A 19 42.78 9.25 -26.36
N VAL A 20 42.12 8.50 -27.24
CA VAL A 20 40.68 8.20 -27.16
C VAL A 20 40.37 7.48 -25.85
N LEU A 21 41.07 6.40 -25.54
CA LEU A 21 40.86 5.63 -24.30
C LEU A 21 41.07 6.49 -23.04
N LYS A 22 42.09 7.35 -23.02
CA LYS A 22 42.31 8.27 -21.90
C LYS A 22 41.20 9.31 -21.76
N ASN A 23 40.65 9.78 -22.87
CA ASN A 23 39.55 10.74 -22.83
C ASN A 23 38.25 10.08 -22.36
N GLU A 24 37.95 8.86 -22.82
CA GLU A 24 36.79 8.11 -22.35
C GLU A 24 36.88 7.78 -20.87
N ALA A 25 38.04 7.33 -20.39
CA ALA A 25 38.25 7.10 -18.97
C ALA A 25 37.99 8.36 -18.12
N ARG A 26 38.41 9.54 -18.60
CA ARG A 26 38.10 10.83 -17.94
C ARG A 26 36.63 11.19 -18.00
N TYR A 27 35.96 10.88 -19.11
CA TYR A 27 34.53 11.16 -19.27
C TYR A 27 33.71 10.35 -18.26
N ILE A 28 33.94 9.03 -18.20
CA ILE A 28 33.32 8.12 -17.23
C ILE A 28 33.56 8.60 -15.80
N GLN A 29 34.79 8.99 -15.46
CA GLN A 29 35.10 9.48 -14.11
C GLN A 29 34.35 10.77 -13.76
N ARG A 30 34.18 11.70 -14.71
CA ARG A 30 33.41 12.93 -14.47
C ARG A 30 31.92 12.63 -14.29
N GLU A 31 31.38 11.71 -15.09
CA GLU A 31 29.98 11.32 -15.00
C GLU A 31 29.69 10.66 -13.65
N LEU A 32 30.52 9.71 -13.22
CA LEU A 32 30.42 9.09 -11.90
C LEU A 32 30.52 10.10 -10.76
N ALA A 33 31.44 11.07 -10.84
CA ALA A 33 31.54 12.13 -9.83
C ALA A 33 30.31 13.05 -9.81
N SER A 34 29.72 13.33 -10.97
CA SER A 34 28.49 14.10 -11.06
C SER A 34 27.32 13.35 -10.42
N LEU A 35 27.17 12.06 -10.69
CA LEU A 35 26.13 11.22 -10.09
C LEU A 35 26.32 11.15 -8.57
N GLN A 36 27.52 10.90 -8.07
CA GLN A 36 27.83 10.89 -6.63
C GLN A 36 27.58 12.21 -5.91
N SER A 37 27.59 13.34 -6.63
CA SER A 37 27.25 14.65 -6.03
C SER A 37 25.75 14.82 -5.79
N GLN A 38 24.91 14.05 -6.49
CA GLN A 38 23.45 14.14 -6.46
C GLN A 38 22.78 12.91 -5.84
N GLU A 39 23.44 11.77 -5.89
CA GLU A 39 22.91 10.47 -5.50
C GLU A 39 23.72 9.87 -4.35
N LYS A 40 23.02 9.18 -3.46
CA LYS A 40 23.61 8.37 -2.39
C LYS A 40 23.27 6.91 -2.66
N SER A 41 24.26 6.02 -2.54
CA SER A 41 24.03 4.60 -2.76
C SER A 41 23.07 4.03 -1.72
N LEU A 42 22.16 3.15 -2.12
CA LEU A 42 21.21 2.50 -1.20
C LEU A 42 21.93 1.77 -0.05
N GLY A 43 23.11 1.18 -0.31
CA GLY A 43 23.90 0.48 0.71
C GLY A 43 24.61 1.40 1.71
N GLU A 44 24.64 2.71 1.44
CA GLU A 44 25.24 3.71 2.32
C GLU A 44 24.17 4.47 3.14
N LEU A 45 22.89 4.16 2.93
CA LEU A 45 21.80 4.72 3.71
C LEU A 45 21.82 4.17 5.13
N THR A 46 21.62 5.07 6.09
CA THR A 46 21.38 4.70 7.48
C THR A 46 19.99 4.07 7.61
N ALA A 47 19.77 3.32 8.69
CA ALA A 47 18.46 2.72 8.97
C ALA A 47 17.32 3.76 8.96
N SER A 48 17.57 4.97 9.48
CA SER A 48 16.59 6.05 9.51
C SER A 48 16.26 6.61 8.12
N GLU A 49 17.24 6.76 7.23
CA GLU A 49 16.99 7.21 5.85
C GLU A 49 16.24 6.14 5.06
N LEU A 50 16.57 4.87 5.27
CA LEU A 50 15.90 3.74 4.63
C LEU A 50 14.42 3.66 5.06
N GLU A 51 14.14 3.90 6.35
CA GLU A 51 12.79 3.95 6.88
C GLU A 51 11.96 5.11 6.29
N GLN A 52 12.58 6.25 6.01
CA GLN A 52 11.90 7.36 5.31
C GLN A 52 11.55 7.04 3.85
N THR A 53 12.30 6.14 3.22
CA THR A 53 11.96 5.63 1.87
C THR A 53 10.92 4.50 1.90
N ALA A 54 10.64 3.93 3.06
CA ALA A 54 9.67 2.86 3.19
C ALA A 54 8.25 3.42 3.07
N VAL A 55 7.49 2.87 2.11
CA VAL A 55 6.05 3.05 2.06
C VAL A 55 5.42 1.84 2.74
N TRP A 56 4.86 2.08 3.92
CA TRP A 56 4.07 1.05 4.60
C TRP A 56 2.74 0.91 3.90
N ASP A 57 2.46 -0.29 3.43
CA ASP A 57 1.14 -0.64 2.97
C ASP A 57 0.19 -0.67 4.18
N LYS A 58 -0.52 0.44 4.40
CA LYS A 58 -1.50 0.57 5.49
C LYS A 58 -2.74 -0.28 5.25
N HIS A 59 -2.89 -0.93 4.09
CA HIS A 59 -4.08 -1.70 3.76
C HIS A 59 -4.28 -2.91 4.69
N PHE A 60 -3.20 -3.49 5.24
CA PHE A 60 -3.26 -4.64 6.14
C PHE A 60 -3.20 -4.27 7.64
N MET A 61 -2.92 -3.00 7.96
CA MET A 61 -2.94 -2.57 9.35
C MET A 61 -4.40 -2.34 9.74
N SER A 62 -4.88 -2.99 10.81
CA SER A 62 -6.27 -2.95 11.32
C SER A 62 -7.31 -3.83 10.59
N GLU A 63 -6.93 -5.02 10.12
CA GLU A 63 -7.89 -6.05 9.70
C GLU A 63 -8.42 -6.84 10.91
N HIS A 64 -9.75 -6.90 11.03
CA HIS A 64 -10.46 -7.66 12.07
C HIS A 64 -11.41 -8.65 11.41
N VAL A 65 -11.41 -9.90 11.88
CA VAL A 65 -12.25 -10.96 11.30
C VAL A 65 -13.43 -11.24 12.22
N PHE A 66 -14.64 -11.13 11.66
CA PHE A 66 -15.88 -11.55 12.31
C PHE A 66 -16.41 -12.81 11.63
N GLU A 67 -16.77 -13.81 12.41
CA GLU A 67 -17.40 -15.02 11.88
C GLU A 67 -18.92 -14.86 11.91
N VAL A 68 -19.57 -14.93 10.74
CA VAL A 68 -21.03 -14.82 10.61
C VAL A 68 -21.54 -16.06 9.87
N LEU A 69 -22.31 -16.91 10.54
CA LEU A 69 -22.81 -18.17 9.98
C LEU A 69 -21.71 -19.08 9.38
N GLY A 70 -20.51 -19.07 9.99
CA GLY A 70 -19.34 -19.82 9.51
C GLY A 70 -18.62 -19.17 8.32
N LEU A 71 -18.98 -17.94 7.94
CA LEU A 71 -18.29 -17.16 6.91
C LEU A 71 -17.39 -16.11 7.58
N PRO A 72 -16.09 -16.06 7.27
CA PRO A 72 -15.22 -15.00 7.75
C PRO A 72 -15.48 -13.70 6.99
N VAL A 73 -15.78 -12.63 7.73
CA VAL A 73 -15.99 -11.27 7.22
C VAL A 73 -14.86 -10.38 7.73
N VAL A 74 -14.08 -9.81 6.82
CA VAL A 74 -12.96 -8.91 7.15
C VAL A 74 -13.47 -7.48 7.23
N VAL A 75 -13.21 -6.84 8.36
CA VAL A 75 -13.50 -5.43 8.62
C VAL A 75 -12.18 -4.69 8.78
N THR A 76 -11.99 -3.61 8.02
CA THR A 76 -10.82 -2.74 8.13
C THR A 76 -11.12 -1.55 9.04
N GLY A 77 -10.15 -1.19 9.88
CA GLY A 77 -10.24 -0.05 10.80
C GLY A 77 -10.63 -0.46 12.22
N ASP A 78 -9.73 -0.18 13.18
CA ASP A 78 -9.90 -0.53 14.59
C ASP A 78 -11.17 0.08 15.20
N LEU A 79 -11.42 1.36 14.92
CA LEU A 79 -12.59 2.08 15.46
C LEU A 79 -13.92 1.44 15.03
N LEU A 80 -14.03 1.02 13.77
CA LEU A 80 -15.24 0.38 13.25
C LEU A 80 -15.37 -1.04 13.78
N ALA A 81 -14.28 -1.80 13.85
CA ALA A 81 -14.27 -3.13 14.42
C ALA A 81 -14.71 -3.12 15.90
N ASP A 82 -14.20 -2.18 16.70
CA ASP A 82 -14.59 -2.00 18.10
C ASP A 82 -16.07 -1.65 18.24
N ALA A 83 -16.58 -0.77 17.37
CA ALA A 83 -18.00 -0.41 17.35
C ALA A 83 -18.88 -1.62 17.03
N LEU A 84 -18.49 -2.44 16.05
CA LEU A 84 -19.20 -3.65 15.67
C LEU A 84 -19.12 -4.75 16.74
N ALA A 85 -18.00 -4.85 17.45
CA ALA A 85 -17.81 -5.82 18.53
C ALA A 85 -18.72 -5.57 19.74
N GLN A 86 -19.13 -4.32 19.99
CA GLN A 86 -20.06 -3.96 21.06
C GLN A 86 -21.53 -4.24 20.74
N LEU A 87 -21.86 -4.48 19.47
CA LEU A 87 -23.24 -4.77 19.07
C LEU A 87 -23.64 -6.20 19.46
N PRO A 88 -24.91 -6.42 19.83
CA PRO A 88 -25.46 -7.76 19.92
C PRO A 88 -25.33 -8.51 18.59
N GLU A 89 -25.02 -9.80 18.66
CA GLU A 89 -24.77 -10.68 17.50
C GLU A 89 -25.83 -10.53 16.40
N GLY A 90 -27.13 -10.64 16.74
CA GLY A 90 -28.20 -10.53 15.76
C GLY A 90 -28.36 -9.16 15.08
N LYS A 91 -27.75 -8.08 15.62
CA LYS A 91 -27.65 -6.76 14.97
C LYS A 91 -26.38 -6.67 14.14
N ARG A 92 -25.25 -7.11 14.71
CA ARG A 92 -23.93 -7.15 14.06
C ARG A 92 -23.98 -7.95 12.77
N ASP A 93 -24.54 -9.15 12.81
CA ASP A 93 -24.62 -10.07 11.66
C ASP A 93 -25.42 -9.46 10.52
N VAL A 94 -26.51 -8.74 10.81
CA VAL A 94 -27.31 -8.04 9.79
C VAL A 94 -26.48 -6.96 9.09
N ILE A 95 -25.64 -6.22 9.82
CA ILE A 95 -24.76 -5.20 9.23
C ILE A 95 -23.66 -5.84 8.39
N LEU A 96 -23.00 -6.87 8.92
CA LEU A 96 -21.93 -7.58 8.23
C LEU A 96 -22.44 -8.21 6.93
N LEU A 97 -23.58 -8.92 6.97
CA LEU A 97 -24.17 -9.52 5.78
C LEU A 97 -24.60 -8.45 4.76
N ALA A 98 -25.19 -7.34 5.19
CA ALA A 98 -25.71 -6.32 4.27
C ALA A 98 -24.64 -5.49 3.59
N TYR A 99 -23.62 -5.06 4.34
CA TYR A 99 -22.63 -4.07 3.86
C TYR A 99 -21.29 -4.66 3.48
N PHE A 100 -20.89 -5.79 4.07
CA PHE A 100 -19.61 -6.42 3.78
C PHE A 100 -19.74 -7.63 2.85
N LEU A 101 -20.89 -8.32 2.89
CA LEU A 101 -21.20 -9.43 1.98
C LEU A 101 -22.26 -9.06 0.93
N GLU A 102 -22.64 -7.79 0.86
CA GLU A 102 -23.57 -7.22 -0.15
C GLU A 102 -24.91 -7.96 -0.29
N MET A 103 -25.37 -8.63 0.77
CA MET A 103 -26.60 -9.40 0.75
C MET A 103 -27.82 -8.49 0.88
N THR A 104 -28.87 -8.80 0.13
CA THR A 104 -30.16 -8.12 0.21
C THR A 104 -30.91 -8.51 1.49
N ASP A 105 -31.85 -7.67 1.93
CA ASP A 105 -32.71 -7.98 3.10
C ASP A 105 -33.42 -9.33 2.96
N ARG A 106 -33.78 -9.70 1.74
CA ARG A 106 -34.40 -10.99 1.45
C ARG A 106 -33.42 -12.14 1.70
N GLU A 107 -32.23 -12.09 1.13
CA GLU A 107 -31.22 -13.13 1.31
C GLU A 107 -30.79 -13.26 2.78
N ILE A 108 -30.66 -12.13 3.49
CA ILE A 108 -30.39 -12.11 4.93
C ILE A 108 -31.53 -12.75 5.72
N SER A 109 -32.79 -12.45 5.34
CA SER A 109 -33.97 -13.01 6.00
C SER A 109 -34.02 -14.54 5.86
N GLU A 110 -33.68 -15.04 4.67
CA GLU A 110 -33.60 -16.47 4.37
C GLU A 110 -32.44 -17.14 5.13
N LYS A 111 -31.27 -16.50 5.18
CA LYS A 111 -30.07 -17.02 5.89
C LYS A 111 -30.22 -17.06 7.40
N LEU A 112 -30.77 -16.01 8.00
CA LEU A 112 -30.96 -15.89 9.45
C LEU A 112 -32.27 -16.50 9.93
N ASN A 113 -33.12 -17.00 9.02
CA ASN A 113 -34.46 -17.53 9.31
C ASN A 113 -35.33 -16.54 10.12
N ILE A 114 -35.32 -15.26 9.71
CA ILE A 114 -36.12 -14.20 10.33
C ILE A 114 -36.96 -13.48 9.27
N VAL A 115 -38.00 -12.77 9.70
CA VAL A 115 -38.86 -12.01 8.78
C VAL A 115 -38.09 -10.83 8.18
N HIS A 116 -38.26 -10.57 6.89
CA HIS A 116 -37.67 -9.43 6.16
C HIS A 116 -37.81 -8.09 6.90
N GLN A 117 -39.00 -7.79 7.44
CA GLN A 117 -39.22 -6.55 8.20
C GLN A 117 -38.32 -6.43 9.43
N THR A 118 -37.97 -7.55 10.07
CA THR A 118 -37.04 -7.57 11.20
C THR A 118 -35.62 -7.24 10.75
N VAL A 119 -35.19 -7.71 9.58
CA VAL A 119 -33.89 -7.35 8.99
C VAL A 119 -33.81 -5.85 8.75
N SER A 120 -34.78 -5.29 8.02
CA SER A 120 -34.78 -3.85 7.70
C SER A 120 -34.80 -2.98 8.96
N LYS A 121 -35.61 -3.35 9.97
CA LYS A 121 -35.66 -2.64 11.26
C LYS A 121 -34.33 -2.73 12.01
N ARG A 122 -33.74 -3.94 12.12
CA ARG A 122 -32.45 -4.13 12.80
C ARG A 122 -31.35 -3.33 12.12
N ARG A 123 -31.27 -3.36 10.78
CA ARG A 123 -30.28 -2.55 10.04
C ARG A 123 -30.43 -1.07 10.35
N LEU A 124 -31.64 -0.52 10.25
CA LEU A 124 -31.88 0.91 10.47
C LEU A 124 -31.55 1.35 11.89
N VAL A 125 -31.94 0.57 12.91
CA VAL A 125 -31.62 0.88 14.31
C VAL A 125 -30.12 0.78 14.56
N THR A 126 -29.48 -0.27 14.06
CA THR A 126 -28.05 -0.51 14.26
C THR A 126 -27.19 0.57 13.62
N LEU A 127 -27.55 1.06 12.42
CA LEU A 127 -26.83 2.17 11.79
C LEU A 127 -26.92 3.47 12.58
N LYS A 128 -28.05 3.73 13.26
CA LYS A 128 -28.18 4.88 14.16
C LYS A 128 -27.27 4.74 15.37
N GLU A 129 -27.29 3.56 16.00
CA GLU A 129 -26.42 3.25 17.15
C GLU A 129 -24.94 3.37 16.79
N LEU A 130 -24.52 2.81 15.65
CA LEU A 130 -23.15 2.92 15.14
C LEU A 130 -22.76 4.37 14.88
N ARG A 131 -23.66 5.17 14.28
CA ARG A 131 -23.40 6.60 14.03
C ARG A 131 -23.18 7.36 15.33
N GLU A 132 -24.02 7.14 16.34
CA GLU A 132 -23.91 7.76 17.65
C GLU A 132 -22.63 7.34 18.38
N TYR A 133 -22.30 6.05 18.33
CA TYR A 133 -21.06 5.51 18.89
C TYR A 133 -19.82 6.16 18.25
N LEU A 134 -19.75 6.16 16.92
CA LEU A 134 -18.62 6.73 16.19
C LEU A 134 -18.46 8.23 16.49
N MET A 135 -19.56 8.98 16.54
CA MET A 135 -19.52 10.41 16.93
C MET A 135 -18.98 10.60 18.36
N LYS A 136 -19.34 9.73 19.31
CA LYS A 136 -18.87 9.79 20.69
C LYS A 136 -17.37 9.51 20.80
N GLU A 137 -16.86 8.58 20.00
CA GLU A 137 -15.43 8.25 19.91
C GLU A 137 -14.62 9.28 19.10
N GLY A 138 -15.25 10.39 18.67
CA GLY A 138 -14.57 11.50 18.00
C GLY A 138 -14.53 11.42 16.48
N PHE A 139 -15.30 10.51 15.86
CA PHE A 139 -15.42 10.46 14.41
C PHE A 139 -16.23 11.66 13.89
N GLU A 140 -15.61 12.45 13.01
CA GLU A 140 -16.26 13.57 12.33
C GLU A 140 -16.83 13.12 10.98
N TRP A 141 -18.13 13.31 10.80
CA TRP A 141 -18.77 13.02 9.51
C TRP A 141 -18.48 14.15 8.52
N PRO A 142 -18.09 13.84 7.28
CA PRO A 142 -17.73 14.84 6.28
C PRO A 142 -18.90 15.74 5.84
N ASP A 143 -20.14 15.33 6.10
CA ASP A 143 -21.35 16.03 5.64
C ASP A 143 -21.89 17.09 6.63
N LYS A 144 -21.01 17.86 7.29
CA LYS A 144 -21.42 19.04 8.08
C LYS A 144 -21.39 20.32 7.25
#